data_AF-A0A7Y2G6D6-F1
#
_entry.id   AF-A0A7Y2G6D6-F1
#
_cell.length_a   1.000
_cell.length_b   1.000
_cell.length_c   1.000
_cell.angle_alpha   90.00
_cell.angle_beta   90.00
_cell.angle_gamma   90.00
#
_symmetry.space_group_name_H-M   'P 1'
#
loop_
_entity.id
_entity.type
_entity.pdbx_description
1 polymer ?
#
loop_
_entity_poly.entity_id
_entity_poly.type
_entity_poly.pdbx_seq_one_letter_code
_entity_poly.pdbx_strand_id
1 'polypeptide(L)'
;MAEKKKAAKKQAAKRKAPAKKAAKKKASKKADLKTKPTVKSVSAFINDVENETRKRDAKTLLAAMKKITGEKPKLWGPTIIGFGTYHYKYESGREGDMLAVGFSPRKANMVLYVLGSLKDNEPLLKKLGPYKRGSSCLYVNKLEDVDMKVLERIIKKSYTQTLKNWPAE
;
A
#
# COMPACT_ATOMS: atom_id res chain seq x y z
N MET A 1 -15.81 44.20 -51.29
CA MET A 1 -14.98 45.18 -50.54
C MET A 1 -14.98 44.70 -49.09
N ALA A 2 -14.03 43.83 -48.73
CA ALA A 2 -12.72 44.17 -48.16
C ALA A 2 -12.84 44.67 -46.71
N GLU A 3 -12.57 43.79 -45.74
CA GLU A 3 -11.44 43.87 -44.78
C GLU A 3 -11.80 44.65 -43.49
N LYS A 4 -11.35 44.35 -42.27
CA LYS A 4 -10.35 43.43 -41.69
C LYS A 4 -10.55 43.54 -40.16
N LYS A 5 -10.30 42.46 -39.40
CA LYS A 5 -9.27 42.45 -38.33
C LYS A 5 -9.14 41.07 -37.65
N LYS A 6 -7.97 40.46 -37.92
CA LYS A 6 -7.04 39.71 -37.04
C LYS A 6 -7.58 38.49 -36.25
N ALA A 7 -7.20 37.26 -36.60
CA ALA A 7 -5.92 36.57 -36.26
C ALA A 7 -5.79 36.31 -34.74
N ALA A 8 -6.06 35.11 -34.21
CA ALA A 8 -5.33 33.83 -34.30
C ALA A 8 -4.24 33.63 -33.21
N LYS A 9 -4.17 32.36 -32.71
CA LYS A 9 -3.24 31.71 -31.75
C LYS A 9 -3.63 31.81 -30.27
N LYS A 10 -3.53 30.75 -29.44
CA LYS A 10 -3.16 29.33 -29.64
C LYS A 10 -3.52 28.54 -28.37
N GLN A 11 -4.12 27.37 -28.58
CA GLN A 11 -3.80 26.07 -27.96
C GLN A 11 -3.52 25.98 -26.44
N ALA A 12 -4.42 25.29 -25.75
CA ALA A 12 -4.06 24.16 -24.88
C ALA A 12 -5.10 23.05 -25.08
N ALA A 13 -4.74 22.07 -25.91
CA ALA A 13 -5.55 20.91 -26.19
C ALA A 13 -5.18 19.75 -25.27
N LYS A 14 -6.14 18.81 -25.15
CA LYS A 14 -5.99 17.36 -24.90
C LYS A 14 -5.90 16.94 -23.41
N ARG A 15 -6.78 16.07 -22.87
CA ARG A 15 -7.67 15.05 -23.47
C ARG A 15 -8.95 14.88 -22.64
N LYS A 16 -10.08 14.97 -23.34
CA LYS A 16 -11.42 14.56 -22.91
C LYS A 16 -11.46 13.04 -22.72
N ALA A 17 -11.93 12.57 -21.57
CA ALA A 17 -12.38 11.20 -21.40
C ALA A 17 -13.71 11.01 -22.18
N PRO A 18 -13.90 9.92 -22.94
CA PRO A 18 -15.13 9.72 -23.68
C PRO A 18 -16.25 9.24 -22.74
N ALA A 19 -17.36 9.98 -22.73
CA ALA A 19 -18.61 9.58 -22.12
C ALA A 19 -19.22 8.39 -22.87
N LYS A 20 -19.64 7.34 -22.15
CA LYS A 20 -20.64 6.38 -22.64
C LYS A 20 -21.62 5.95 -21.54
N LYS A 21 -22.83 6.49 -21.71
CA LYS A 21 -24.19 5.98 -21.44
C LYS A 21 -24.45 5.16 -20.16
N ALA A 22 -25.38 5.70 -19.38
CA ALA A 22 -26.07 5.08 -18.27
C ALA A 22 -26.71 3.73 -18.64
N ALA A 23 -26.50 2.72 -17.80
CA ALA A 23 -27.28 1.49 -17.75
C ALA A 23 -27.66 1.20 -16.28
N LYS A 24 -28.89 0.72 -16.11
CA LYS A 24 -29.70 0.70 -14.88
C LYS A 24 -29.13 -0.11 -13.71
N LYS A 25 -29.46 0.36 -12.50
CA LYS A 25 -29.37 -0.25 -11.16
C LYS A 25 -29.32 -1.80 -11.15
N LYS A 26 -28.28 -2.34 -10.52
CA LYS A 26 -28.36 -3.53 -9.65
C LYS A 26 -27.48 -3.26 -8.43
N ALA A 27 -28.07 -3.34 -7.24
CA ALA A 27 -27.35 -3.22 -5.97
C ALA A 27 -26.25 -4.29 -5.93
N SER A 28 -24.99 -3.87 -5.89
CA SER A 28 -23.84 -4.76 -5.82
C SER A 28 -23.70 -5.30 -4.40
N LYS A 29 -24.08 -6.56 -4.24
CA LYS A 29 -23.72 -7.52 -3.18
C LYS A 29 -22.38 -7.13 -2.53
N LYS A 30 -22.36 -6.86 -1.21
CA LYS A 30 -21.12 -6.57 -0.44
C LYS A 30 -20.11 -7.67 -0.74
N ALA A 31 -19.05 -7.34 -1.49
CA ALA A 31 -17.93 -8.24 -1.67
C ALA A 31 -17.19 -8.28 -0.33
N ASP A 32 -17.41 -9.34 0.44
CA ASP A 32 -16.79 -9.51 1.75
C ASP A 32 -15.27 -9.39 1.61
N LEU A 33 -14.68 -8.40 2.29
CA LEU A 33 -13.23 -8.21 2.29
C LEU A 33 -12.61 -9.42 2.98
N LYS A 34 -11.92 -10.26 2.22
CA LYS A 34 -11.19 -11.44 2.75
C LYS A 34 -10.07 -11.06 3.72
N THR A 35 -9.59 -9.82 3.65
CA THR A 35 -8.53 -9.29 4.51
C THR A 35 -9.16 -8.54 5.67
N LYS A 36 -9.40 -9.25 6.77
CA LYS A 36 -9.92 -8.70 8.04
C LYS A 36 -8.95 -8.98 9.18
N PRO A 37 -8.88 -8.13 10.20
CA PRO A 37 -8.08 -8.44 11.38
C PRO A 37 -8.63 -9.71 12.05
N THR A 38 -7.73 -10.52 12.57
CA THR A 38 -8.03 -11.78 13.26
C THR A 38 -7.54 -11.71 14.70
N VAL A 39 -8.04 -12.60 15.54
CA VAL A 39 -7.60 -12.77 16.94
C VAL A 39 -6.35 -13.65 17.08
N LYS A 40 -5.78 -14.11 15.96
CA LYS A 40 -4.61 -15.01 15.96
C LYS A 40 -3.36 -14.26 16.43
N SER A 41 -2.50 -14.97 17.16
CA SER A 41 -1.22 -14.43 17.62
C SER A 41 -0.25 -14.25 16.45
N VAL A 42 0.21 -13.01 16.25
CA VAL A 42 1.25 -12.68 15.26
C VAL A 42 2.56 -13.39 15.56
N SER A 43 2.94 -13.48 16.84
CA SER A 43 4.18 -14.15 17.24
C SER A 43 4.12 -15.66 16.95
N ALA A 44 2.97 -16.30 17.21
CA ALA A 44 2.78 -17.71 16.88
C ALA A 44 2.86 -17.94 15.36
N PHE A 45 2.19 -17.10 14.57
CA PHE A 45 2.26 -17.17 13.10
C PHE A 45 3.69 -17.02 12.57
N ILE A 46 4.49 -16.10 13.10
CA ILE A 46 5.89 -15.95 12.68
C ILE A 46 6.73 -17.18 13.06
N ASN A 47 6.51 -17.75 14.24
CA ASN A 47 7.25 -18.93 14.67
C ASN A 47 6.93 -20.19 13.84
N ASP A 48 5.73 -20.25 13.25
CA ASP A 48 5.28 -21.33 12.36
C ASP A 48 5.83 -21.21 10.92
N VAL A 49 6.49 -20.10 10.56
CA VAL A 49 7.10 -19.94 9.24
C VAL A 49 8.23 -20.97 9.07
N GLU A 50 8.09 -21.91 8.14
CA GLU A 50 9.07 -22.99 7.92
C GLU A 50 10.46 -22.48 7.50
N ASN A 51 10.51 -21.42 6.68
CA ASN A 51 11.77 -20.89 6.19
C ASN A 51 12.45 -20.00 7.24
N GLU A 52 13.59 -20.44 7.76
CA GLU A 52 14.34 -19.74 8.82
C GLU A 52 14.77 -18.32 8.46
N THR A 53 15.14 -18.05 7.19
CA THR A 53 15.45 -16.68 6.75
C THR A 53 14.20 -15.81 6.74
N ARG A 54 13.06 -16.32 6.24
CA ARG A 54 11.77 -15.58 6.29
C ARG A 54 11.32 -15.33 7.73
N LYS A 55 11.51 -16.30 8.63
CA LYS A 55 11.20 -16.17 10.06
C LYS A 55 12.05 -15.09 10.72
N ARG A 56 13.37 -15.10 10.49
CA ARG A 56 14.27 -14.04 10.97
C ARG A 56 13.89 -12.67 10.42
N ASP A 57 13.67 -12.58 9.12
CA ASP A 57 13.27 -11.33 8.45
C ASP A 57 11.92 -10.81 8.97
N ALA A 58 10.95 -11.71 9.19
CA ALA A 58 9.66 -11.36 9.77
C ALA A 58 9.79 -10.81 11.20
N LYS A 59 10.65 -11.40 12.04
CA LYS A 59 10.94 -10.89 13.39
C LYS A 59 11.57 -9.49 13.33
N THR A 60 12.52 -9.28 12.42
CA THR A 60 13.16 -7.97 12.21
C THR A 60 12.15 -6.90 11.77
N LEU A 61 11.31 -7.20 10.77
CA LEU A 61 10.26 -6.27 10.33
C LEU A 61 9.20 -6.02 11.39
N LEU A 62 8.83 -7.05 12.17
CA LEU A 62 7.88 -6.89 13.27
C LEU A 62 8.38 -5.85 14.27
N ALA A 63 9.64 -5.97 14.70
CA ALA A 63 10.26 -5.03 15.64
C ALA A 63 10.37 -3.62 15.05
N ALA A 64 10.86 -3.51 13.81
CA ALA A 64 11.03 -2.21 13.14
C ALA A 64 9.69 -1.50 12.93
N MET A 65 8.68 -2.20 12.39
CA MET A 65 7.36 -1.60 12.16
C MET A 65 6.65 -1.23 13.47
N LYS A 66 6.78 -2.05 14.53
CA LYS A 66 6.26 -1.70 15.86
C LYS A 66 6.89 -0.42 16.39
N LYS A 67 8.21 -0.27 16.24
CA LYS A 67 8.95 0.95 16.64
C LYS A 67 8.54 2.18 15.81
N ILE A 68 8.38 2.03 14.50
CA ILE A 68 8.02 3.12 13.59
C ILE A 68 6.60 3.61 13.81
N THR A 69 5.66 2.68 13.99
CA THR A 69 4.23 2.98 14.03
C THR A 69 3.72 3.26 15.44
N GLY A 70 4.36 2.69 16.47
CA GLY A 70 3.82 2.65 17.83
C GLY A 70 2.63 1.70 18.01
N GLU A 71 2.23 0.99 16.95
CA GLU A 71 1.00 0.20 16.90
C GLU A 71 1.23 -1.25 17.32
N LYS A 72 0.18 -1.87 17.87
CA LYS A 72 0.16 -3.31 18.11
C LYS A 72 -0.07 -4.04 16.78
N PRO A 73 0.80 -5.02 16.41
CA PRO A 73 0.61 -5.78 15.19
C PRO A 73 -0.66 -6.64 15.30
N LYS A 74 -1.41 -6.73 14.20
CA LYS A 74 -2.55 -7.64 14.05
C LYS A 74 -2.34 -8.54 12.84
N LEU A 75 -2.81 -9.78 12.91
CA LEU A 75 -2.84 -10.65 11.74
C LEU A 75 -4.11 -10.37 10.95
N TRP A 76 -3.94 -9.99 9.68
CA TRP A 76 -4.98 -9.71 8.71
C TRP A 76 -5.12 -10.86 7.72
N GLY A 77 -6.31 -11.44 7.66
CA GLY A 77 -6.56 -12.65 6.88
C GLY A 77 -5.62 -13.79 7.29
N PRO A 78 -5.14 -14.62 6.34
CA PRO A 78 -4.32 -15.77 6.68
C PRO A 78 -2.83 -15.47 6.86
N THR A 79 -2.29 -14.40 6.26
CA THR A 79 -0.82 -14.28 6.11
C THR A 79 -0.26 -12.85 6.24
N ILE A 80 -1.09 -11.84 6.49
CA ILE A 80 -0.63 -10.44 6.50
C ILE A 80 -0.50 -9.98 7.94
N ILE A 81 0.66 -9.44 8.31
CA ILE A 81 0.88 -8.77 9.60
C ILE A 81 0.76 -7.27 9.34
N GLY A 82 -0.24 -6.64 9.92
CA GLY A 82 -0.58 -5.23 9.71
C GLY A 82 -0.43 -4.39 10.97
N PHE A 83 -0.16 -3.11 10.75
CA PHE A 83 -0.01 -2.07 11.76
C PHE A 83 -0.87 -0.87 11.40
N GLY A 84 -1.51 -0.29 12.41
CA GLY A 84 -2.52 0.73 12.25
C GLY A 84 -3.73 0.24 11.47
N THR A 85 -4.77 1.04 11.42
CA THR A 85 -5.98 0.77 10.63
C THR A 85 -6.49 2.09 10.08
N TYR A 86 -6.93 2.09 8.83
CA TYR A 86 -7.59 3.23 8.22
C TYR A 86 -8.87 2.75 7.54
N HIS A 87 -9.89 3.62 7.55
CA HIS A 87 -11.15 3.39 6.85
C HIS A 87 -11.08 4.08 5.50
N TYR A 88 -11.22 3.34 4.40
CA TYR A 88 -11.30 3.93 3.07
C TYR A 88 -12.75 3.98 2.60
N LYS A 89 -13.08 5.02 1.85
CA LYS A 89 -14.36 5.17 1.17
C LYS A 89 -14.13 5.69 -0.24
N TYR A 90 -14.57 4.93 -1.23
CA TYR A 90 -14.48 5.31 -2.64
C TYR A 90 -15.78 5.97 -3.12
N GLU A 91 -15.70 6.79 -4.17
CA GLU A 91 -16.86 7.41 -4.82
C GLU A 91 -17.91 6.40 -5.32
N SER A 92 -17.48 5.15 -5.58
CA SER A 92 -18.37 4.04 -5.93
C SER A 92 -19.25 3.54 -4.77
N GLY A 93 -19.10 4.09 -3.56
CA GLY A 93 -19.77 3.64 -2.34
C GLY A 93 -19.10 2.42 -1.69
N ARG A 94 -17.97 1.95 -2.23
CA ARG A 94 -17.19 0.87 -1.60
C ARG A 94 -16.36 1.44 -0.47
N GLU A 95 -16.59 0.93 0.74
CA GLU A 95 -15.82 1.30 1.93
C GLU A 95 -15.38 0.07 2.72
N GLY A 96 -14.43 0.28 3.63
CA GLY A 96 -13.95 -0.76 4.53
C GLY A 96 -12.65 -0.41 5.23
N ASP A 97 -12.22 -1.29 6.12
CA ASP A 97 -11.01 -1.11 6.91
C ASP A 97 -9.83 -1.86 6.31
N MET A 98 -8.65 -1.26 6.42
CA MET A 98 -7.41 -1.86 5.96
C MET A 98 -6.25 -1.46 6.88
N LEU A 99 -5.21 -2.31 6.93
CA LEU A 99 -3.95 -1.99 7.60
C LEU A 99 -3.26 -0.77 6.96
N ALA A 100 -2.70 0.13 7.76
CA ALA A 100 -2.01 1.31 7.22
C ALA A 100 -0.66 0.94 6.57
N VAL A 101 0.09 0.06 7.22
CA VAL A 101 1.30 -0.59 6.68
C VAL A 101 1.40 -2.01 7.20
N GLY A 102 2.14 -2.88 6.51
CA GLY A 102 2.38 -4.24 7.00
C GLY A 102 3.26 -5.07 6.09
N PHE A 103 3.35 -6.36 6.38
CA PHE A 103 4.11 -7.30 5.56
C PHE A 103 3.51 -8.72 5.59
N SER A 104 3.93 -9.56 4.66
CA SER A 104 3.56 -10.98 4.60
C SER A 104 4.79 -11.82 4.26
N PRO A 105 5.23 -12.72 5.16
CA PRO A 105 6.34 -13.63 4.92
C PRO A 105 5.85 -14.80 4.06
N ARG A 106 5.85 -14.63 2.73
CA ARG A 106 5.40 -15.67 1.80
C ARG A 106 6.56 -16.60 1.45
N LYS A 107 6.22 -17.79 0.95
CA LYS A 107 7.19 -18.82 0.52
C LYS A 107 8.25 -18.29 -0.45
N ALA A 108 7.83 -17.47 -1.43
CA ALA A 108 8.73 -16.96 -2.45
C ALA A 108 9.46 -15.67 -2.07
N ASN A 109 8.80 -14.73 -1.37
CA ASN A 109 9.33 -13.39 -1.08
C ASN A 109 8.69 -12.80 0.18
N MET A 110 9.36 -11.83 0.80
CA MET A 110 8.75 -10.89 1.73
C MET A 110 7.94 -9.85 0.96
N VAL A 111 6.64 -9.78 1.21
CA VAL A 111 5.77 -8.75 0.62
C VAL A 111 5.57 -7.66 1.65
N LEU A 112 5.95 -6.43 1.35
CA LEU A 112 5.67 -5.25 2.18
C LEU A 112 4.52 -4.44 1.58
N TYR A 113 3.52 -4.15 2.40
CA TYR A 113 2.36 -3.32 2.07
C TYR A 113 2.65 -1.88 2.50
N VAL A 114 2.99 -1.04 1.52
CA VAL A 114 3.41 0.36 1.70
C VAL A 114 2.64 1.25 0.71
N LEU A 115 1.34 1.37 0.94
CA LEU A 115 0.32 1.89 0.02
C LEU A 115 0.58 3.32 -0.48
N GLY A 116 0.98 4.23 0.42
CA GLY A 116 1.11 5.66 0.08
C GLY A 116 2.42 6.02 -0.64
N SER A 117 3.49 5.25 -0.43
CA SER A 117 4.85 5.76 -0.60
C SER A 117 5.50 5.49 -1.96
N LEU A 118 4.95 4.65 -2.83
CA LEU A 118 5.76 4.09 -3.93
C LEU A 118 6.09 5.08 -5.06
N LYS A 119 5.17 5.99 -5.40
CA LYS A 119 5.43 7.00 -6.43
C LYS A 119 6.31 8.14 -5.90
N ASP A 120 6.03 8.60 -4.68
CA ASP A 120 6.70 9.77 -4.11
C ASP A 120 8.08 9.45 -3.50
N ASN A 121 8.48 8.17 -3.46
CA ASN A 121 9.75 7.73 -2.89
C ASN A 121 10.68 7.04 -3.89
N GLU A 122 10.54 7.30 -5.20
CA GLU A 122 11.49 6.82 -6.21
C GLU A 122 12.97 7.03 -5.85
N PRO A 123 13.40 8.20 -5.31
CA PRO A 123 14.78 8.40 -4.90
C PRO A 123 15.24 7.50 -3.75
N LEU A 124 14.34 7.16 -2.81
CA LEU A 124 14.64 6.21 -1.73
C LEU A 124 14.66 4.78 -2.27
N LEU A 125 13.70 4.43 -3.14
CA LEU A 125 13.63 3.12 -3.74
C LEU A 125 14.89 2.78 -4.55
N LYS A 126 15.50 3.75 -5.25
CA LYS A 126 16.80 3.55 -5.94
C LYS A 126 17.95 3.19 -5.00
N LYS A 127 17.86 3.56 -3.72
CA LYS A 127 18.86 3.28 -2.68
C LYS A 127 18.53 2.04 -1.85
N LEU A 128 17.37 1.42 -2.07
CA LEU A 128 16.88 0.33 -1.22
C LEU A 128 17.65 -0.98 -1.45
N GLY A 129 18.16 -1.22 -2.65
CA GLY A 129 18.69 -2.53 -3.07
C GLY A 129 17.73 -3.24 -4.03
N PRO A 130 17.81 -4.58 -4.19
CA PRO A 130 16.99 -5.33 -5.12
C PRO A 130 15.56 -5.52 -4.57
N TYR A 131 14.58 -5.08 -5.33
CA TYR A 131 13.15 -5.29 -5.03
C TYR A 131 12.36 -5.42 -6.33
N LYS A 132 11.17 -6.03 -6.24
CA LYS A 132 10.13 -5.91 -7.27
C LYS A 132 8.99 -5.06 -6.74
N ARG A 133 8.35 -4.29 -7.62
CA ARG A 133 7.27 -3.36 -7.25
C ARG A 133 5.94 -3.84 -7.81
N GLY A 134 4.95 -3.97 -6.94
CA GLY A 134 3.53 -4.07 -7.32
C GLY A 134 2.84 -2.71 -7.27
N SER A 135 1.51 -2.70 -7.37
CA SER A 135 0.72 -1.46 -7.34
C SER A 135 0.80 -0.72 -6.00
N SER A 136 0.85 -1.48 -4.89
CA SER A 136 0.87 -0.94 -3.52
C SER A 136 1.77 -1.72 -2.58
N CYS A 137 2.66 -2.55 -3.15
CA CYS A 137 3.52 -3.43 -2.40
C CYS A 137 4.93 -3.51 -2.99
N LEU A 138 5.89 -3.85 -2.12
CA LEU A 138 7.25 -4.20 -2.49
C LEU A 138 7.45 -5.68 -2.22
N TYR A 139 8.16 -6.35 -3.13
CA TYR A 139 8.61 -7.72 -2.96
C TYR A 139 10.11 -7.69 -2.77
N VAL A 140 10.56 -8.17 -1.63
CA VAL A 140 11.97 -8.30 -1.27
C VAL A 140 12.26 -9.78 -1.10
N ASN A 141 13.35 -10.28 -1.69
CA ASN A 141 13.71 -11.68 -1.53
C ASN A 141 14.10 -11.93 -0.07
N LYS A 142 15.14 -11.25 0.43
CA LYS A 142 15.69 -11.34 1.80
C LYS A 142 16.12 -9.96 2.30
N LEU A 143 16.02 -9.70 3.60
CA LEU A 143 16.31 -8.37 4.15
C LEU A 143 17.80 -7.99 4.12
N GLU A 144 18.70 -8.97 4.09
CA GLU A 144 20.14 -8.74 3.97
C GLU A 144 20.55 -8.06 2.66
N ASP A 145 19.75 -8.20 1.60
CA ASP A 145 20.04 -7.57 0.31
C ASP A 145 19.60 -6.09 0.27
N VAL A 146 18.81 -5.64 1.24
CA VAL A 146 18.23 -4.28 1.24
C VAL A 146 18.80 -3.41 2.34
N ASP A 147 18.91 -2.12 2.06
CA ASP A 147 19.28 -1.13 3.07
C ASP A 147 18.11 -0.95 4.05
N MET A 148 18.27 -1.52 5.26
CA MET A 148 17.25 -1.47 6.31
C MET A 148 16.91 -0.04 6.73
N LYS A 149 17.88 0.90 6.73
CA LYS A 149 17.61 2.30 7.08
C LYS A 149 16.75 2.97 6.01
N VAL A 150 16.99 2.65 4.74
CA VAL A 150 16.15 3.12 3.63
C VAL A 150 14.75 2.50 3.71
N LEU A 151 14.65 1.21 4.02
CA LEU A 151 13.39 0.50 4.18
C LEU A 151 12.54 1.12 5.31
N GLU A 152 13.13 1.37 6.47
CA GLU A 152 12.45 2.01 7.60
C GLU A 152 11.93 3.41 7.24
N ARG A 153 12.71 4.20 6.48
CA ARG A 153 12.27 5.51 5.99
C ARG A 153 11.06 5.39 5.05
N ILE A 154 11.06 4.41 4.16
CA ILE A 154 9.93 4.14 3.26
C ILE A 154 8.69 3.76 4.09
N ILE A 155 8.82 2.83 5.05
CA ILE A 155 7.73 2.40 5.92
C ILE A 155 7.15 3.58 6.69
N LYS A 156 8.02 4.40 7.33
CA LYS A 156 7.59 5.57 8.10
C LYS A 156 6.81 6.56 7.25
N LYS A 157 7.35 6.92 6.08
CA LYS A 157 6.66 7.82 5.15
C LYS A 157 5.32 7.25 4.68
N SER A 158 5.28 5.96 4.35
CA SER A 158 4.06 5.28 3.94
C SER A 158 3.00 5.35 5.02
N TYR A 159 3.37 5.02 6.26
CA TYR A 159 2.46 5.04 7.41
C TYR A 159 1.89 6.45 7.64
N THR A 160 2.75 7.46 7.73
CA THR A 160 2.31 8.85 7.93
C THR A 160 1.41 9.33 6.80
N GLN A 161 1.75 9.02 5.54
CA GLN A 161 0.95 9.43 4.39
C GLN A 161 -0.41 8.73 4.36
N THR A 162 -0.47 7.43 4.69
CA THR A 162 -1.74 6.71 4.79
C THR A 162 -2.64 7.33 5.86
N LEU A 163 -2.12 7.59 7.06
CA LEU A 163 -2.93 8.22 8.12
C LEU A 163 -3.32 9.67 7.80
N LYS A 164 -2.49 10.40 7.06
CA LYS A 164 -2.82 11.76 6.61
C LYS A 164 -3.94 11.78 5.57
N ASN A 165 -3.93 10.82 4.65
CA ASN A 165 -4.92 10.73 3.58
C ASN A 165 -6.26 10.16 4.07
N TRP A 166 -6.25 9.37 5.14
CA TRP A 166 -7.42 8.80 5.79
C TRP A 166 -7.35 9.04 7.31
N PRO A 167 -7.57 10.29 7.76
CA PRO A 167 -7.61 10.59 9.18
C PRO A 167 -8.76 9.80 9.83
N ALA A 168 -8.53 9.32 11.06
CA ALA A 168 -9.63 8.83 11.88
C ALA A 168 -10.57 10.01 12.17
N GLU A 169 -11.87 9.84 11.91
CA GLU A 169 -12.92 10.76 12.39
C GLU A 169 -12.98 10.78 13.92
#